data_AF-A0A952HF04-F1
#
_entry.id   AF-A0A952HF04-F1
#
_cell.length_a   1.000
_cell.length_b   1.000
_cell.length_c   1.000
_cell.angle_alpha   90.00
_cell.angle_beta   90.00
_cell.angle_gamma   90.00
#
_symmetry.space_group_name_H-M   'P 1'
#
loop_
_entity.id
_entity.type
_entity.pdbx_description
1 polymer ?
#
loop_
_entity_poly.entity_id
_entity_poly.type
_entity_poly.pdbx_seq_one_letter_code
_entity_poly.pdbx_strand_id
1 'polypeptide(L)'
;MTNAEPATAGETDDRPARAVTAVQTADWRRRVFALYASVRRLAAHDPAEAHAHWVSCRNDLFSSHPASPLLPEDRERFTGLPVASYDPEWRFELPIHPAAEAVRMDVETGTDGVVPFELLGTVRIPFAGSLDVWRLSSYGGGLFVPVKDALAGRPGGTYGGGRYLIDTIKGADLGLD
;
A
#
# COMPACT_ATOMS: atom_id res chain seq x y z
N MET A 1 10.72 56.08 25.69
CA MET A 1 9.79 55.31 24.83
C MET A 1 10.30 53.89 24.78
N THR A 2 9.55 52.99 25.42
CA THR A 2 9.85 51.57 25.61
C THR A 2 9.68 50.83 24.28
N ASN A 3 10.73 50.17 23.79
CA ASN A 3 10.59 49.18 22.72
C ASN A 3 10.31 47.83 23.37
N ALA A 4 9.09 47.34 23.17
CA ALA A 4 8.67 46.00 23.56
C ALA A 4 9.33 44.96 22.64
N GLU A 5 9.83 43.87 23.23
CA GLU A 5 10.24 42.66 22.52
C GLU A 5 9.02 42.01 21.81
N PRO A 6 9.19 41.39 20.63
CA PRO A 6 8.11 40.63 20.03
C PRO A 6 7.91 39.34 20.84
N ALA A 7 6.69 39.12 21.30
CA ALA A 7 6.27 37.88 21.94
C ALA A 7 6.52 36.69 20.99
N THR A 8 7.29 35.71 21.45
CA THR A 8 7.39 34.40 20.83
C THR A 8 6.01 33.76 20.82
N ALA A 9 5.47 33.54 19.61
CA ALA A 9 4.28 32.74 19.42
C ALA A 9 4.52 31.34 20.04
N GLY A 10 3.62 30.92 20.92
CA GLY A 10 3.73 29.66 21.65
C GLY A 10 3.79 28.48 20.68
N GLU A 11 4.88 27.73 20.74
CA GLU A 11 5.01 26.40 20.15
C GLU A 11 4.03 25.48 20.89
N THR A 12 2.88 25.18 20.29
CA THR A 12 1.97 24.16 20.81
C THR A 12 2.69 22.81 20.78
N ASP A 13 2.81 22.16 21.94
CA ASP A 13 3.46 20.86 22.07
C ASP A 13 2.64 19.76 21.37
N ASP A 14 2.97 19.50 20.10
CA ASP A 14 2.34 18.48 19.26
C ASP A 14 2.83 17.04 19.55
N ARG A 15 3.77 16.86 20.47
CA ARG A 15 4.35 15.54 20.78
C ARG A 15 3.31 14.47 21.15
N PRO A 16 2.27 14.75 21.98
CA PRO A 16 1.27 13.75 22.32
C PRO A 16 0.46 13.29 21.10
N ALA A 17 0.09 14.21 20.20
CA ALA A 17 -0.64 13.89 18.98
C ALA A 17 0.22 13.04 18.03
N ARG A 18 1.51 13.37 17.88
CA ARG A 18 2.47 12.56 17.10
C ARG A 18 2.63 11.14 17.64
N ALA A 19 2.64 10.97 18.96
CA ALA A 19 2.69 9.63 19.57
C ALA A 19 1.40 8.83 19.28
N VAL A 20 0.23 9.47 19.38
CA VAL A 20 -1.06 8.85 19.05
C VAL A 20 -1.10 8.39 17.60
N THR A 21 -0.71 9.24 16.64
CA THR A 21 -0.72 8.86 15.22
C THR A 21 0.28 7.75 14.90
N ALA A 22 1.44 7.74 15.55
CA ALA A 22 2.42 6.66 15.42
C ALA A 22 1.87 5.31 15.92
N VAL A 23 1.23 5.30 17.10
CA VAL A 23 0.61 4.08 17.65
C VAL A 23 -0.54 3.59 16.77
N GLN A 24 -1.39 4.50 16.28
CA GLN A 24 -2.47 4.15 15.36
C GLN A 24 -1.94 3.59 14.02
N THR A 25 -0.83 4.15 13.50
CA THR A 25 -0.16 3.62 12.30
C THR A 25 0.39 2.22 12.56
N ALA A 26 0.99 1.98 13.72
CA ALA A 26 1.47 0.65 14.10
C ALA A 26 0.32 -0.36 14.24
N ASP A 27 -0.83 0.03 14.81
CA ASP A 27 -2.01 -0.84 14.88
C ASP A 27 -2.57 -1.17 13.49
N TRP A 28 -2.67 -0.16 12.62
CA TRP A 28 -3.07 -0.36 11.23
C TRP A 28 -2.17 -1.39 10.54
N ARG A 29 -0.85 -1.24 10.65
CA ARG A 29 0.12 -2.20 10.09
C ARG A 29 -0.14 -3.59 10.62
N ARG A 30 -0.22 -3.77 11.94
CA ARG A 30 -0.48 -5.07 12.57
C ARG A 30 -1.74 -5.73 12.02
N ARG A 31 -2.83 -4.98 11.84
CA ARG A 31 -4.09 -5.49 11.27
C ARG A 31 -3.94 -5.88 9.80
N VAL A 32 -3.22 -5.09 9.00
CA VAL A 32 -2.95 -5.44 7.59
C VAL A 32 -2.12 -6.72 7.48
N PHE A 33 -1.06 -6.87 8.28
CA PHE A 33 -0.28 -8.11 8.31
C PHE A 33 -1.14 -9.32 8.73
N ALA A 34 -2.00 -9.18 9.74
CA ALA A 34 -2.92 -10.24 10.16
C ALA A 34 -3.98 -10.58 9.09
N LEU A 35 -4.45 -9.57 8.36
CA LEU A 35 -5.37 -9.73 7.24
C LEU A 35 -4.73 -10.58 6.14
N TYR A 36 -3.54 -10.20 5.65
CA TYR A 36 -2.88 -10.95 4.58
C TYR A 36 -2.47 -12.36 5.02
N ALA A 37 -2.10 -12.56 6.29
CA ALA A 37 -1.91 -13.91 6.84
C ALA A 37 -3.20 -14.75 6.76
N SER A 38 -4.37 -14.15 6.97
CA SER A 38 -5.67 -14.84 6.84
C SER A 38 -6.05 -15.10 5.39
N VAL A 39 -5.79 -14.14 4.51
CA VAL A 39 -5.95 -14.30 3.05
C VAL A 39 -5.15 -15.49 2.54
N ARG A 40 -3.86 -15.62 2.92
CA ARG A 40 -3.04 -16.76 2.51
C ARG A 40 -3.62 -18.11 2.94
N ARG A 41 -4.10 -18.21 4.18
CA ARG A 41 -4.73 -19.44 4.69
C ARG A 41 -6.03 -19.80 3.95
N LEU A 42 -6.89 -18.81 3.71
CA LEU A 42 -8.16 -19.01 3.00
C LEU A 42 -7.92 -19.34 1.52
N ALA A 43 -7.01 -18.62 0.87
CA ALA A 43 -6.73 -18.79 -0.56
C ALA A 43 -6.16 -20.16 -0.93
N ALA A 44 -5.59 -20.89 0.03
CA ALA A 44 -5.17 -22.28 -0.16
C ALA A 44 -6.35 -23.23 -0.46
N HIS A 45 -7.58 -22.83 -0.13
CA HIS A 45 -8.78 -23.64 -0.28
C HIS A 45 -9.80 -22.96 -1.19
N ASP A 46 -10.02 -21.66 -1.01
CA ASP A 46 -10.96 -20.85 -1.78
C ASP A 46 -10.42 -19.42 -1.99
N PRO A 47 -9.78 -19.15 -3.14
CA PRO A 47 -9.30 -17.82 -3.49
C PRO A 47 -10.40 -16.75 -3.61
N ALA A 48 -11.62 -17.14 -4.01
CA ALA A 48 -12.72 -16.21 -4.16
C ALA A 48 -13.24 -15.77 -2.78
N GLU A 49 -13.35 -16.70 -1.83
CA GLU A 49 -13.64 -16.40 -0.43
C GLU A 49 -12.53 -15.54 0.19
N ALA A 50 -11.26 -15.87 -0.05
CA ALA A 50 -10.14 -15.08 0.44
C ALA A 50 -10.18 -13.63 -0.06
N HIS A 51 -10.54 -13.43 -1.33
CA HIS A 51 -10.75 -12.10 -1.91
C HIS A 51 -11.93 -11.37 -1.24
N ALA A 52 -13.08 -12.03 -1.09
CA ALA A 52 -14.24 -11.45 -0.42
C ALA A 52 -13.94 -11.07 1.05
N HIS A 53 -13.21 -11.92 1.77
CA HIS A 53 -12.72 -11.65 3.12
C HIS A 53 -11.80 -10.43 3.13
N TRP A 54 -10.85 -10.34 2.20
CA TRP A 54 -9.98 -9.18 2.05
C TRP A 54 -10.76 -7.90 1.83
N VAL A 55 -11.74 -7.89 0.91
CA VAL A 55 -12.60 -6.72 0.65
C VAL A 55 -13.35 -6.30 1.91
N SER A 56 -13.98 -7.25 2.61
CA SER A 56 -14.72 -6.96 3.86
C SER A 56 -13.82 -6.32 4.91
N CYS A 57 -12.68 -6.94 5.23
CA CYS A 57 -11.77 -6.40 6.25
C CYS A 57 -11.14 -5.07 5.86
N ARG A 58 -10.88 -4.84 4.57
CA ARG A 58 -10.41 -3.54 4.07
C ARG A 58 -11.48 -2.47 4.23
N ASN A 59 -12.75 -2.78 3.94
CA ASN A 59 -13.86 -1.87 4.17
C ASN A 59 -14.01 -1.52 5.66
N ASP A 60 -13.89 -2.51 6.55
CA ASP A 60 -13.94 -2.29 8.00
C ASP A 60 -12.79 -1.39 8.48
N LEU A 61 -11.57 -1.63 7.98
CA LEU A 61 -10.41 -0.78 8.31
C LEU A 61 -10.63 0.67 7.85
N PHE A 62 -11.08 0.87 6.61
CA PHE A 62 -11.29 2.22 6.07
C PHE A 62 -12.45 2.94 6.75
N SER A 63 -13.53 2.25 7.10
CA SER A 63 -14.72 2.85 7.72
C SER A 63 -14.52 3.17 9.22
N SER A 64 -13.77 2.35 9.95
CA SER A 64 -13.78 2.38 11.42
C SER A 64 -12.44 2.77 12.06
N HIS A 65 -11.31 2.52 11.41
CA HIS A 65 -10.01 2.70 12.05
C HIS A 65 -9.61 4.19 12.17
N PRO A 66 -9.04 4.65 13.31
CA PRO A 66 -8.59 6.04 13.47
C PRO A 66 -7.50 6.48 12.47
N ALA A 67 -6.62 5.56 12.08
CA ALA A 67 -5.60 5.79 11.03
C ALA A 67 -6.13 5.59 9.59
N SER A 68 -7.45 5.57 9.38
CA SER A 68 -7.99 5.48 8.03
C SER A 68 -7.49 6.64 7.17
N PRO A 69 -7.11 6.40 5.91
CA PRO A 69 -6.65 7.47 5.01
C PRO A 69 -7.81 8.29 4.43
N LEU A 70 -9.07 7.93 4.73
CA LEU A 70 -10.22 8.72 4.30
C LEU A 70 -10.23 10.08 5.00
N LEU A 71 -10.53 11.13 4.25
CA LEU A 71 -10.85 12.43 4.83
C LEU A 71 -12.12 12.30 5.69
N PRO A 72 -12.29 13.11 6.74
CA PRO A 72 -13.49 13.07 7.59
C PRO A 72 -14.80 13.12 6.79
N GLU A 73 -14.87 14.01 5.80
CA GLU A 73 -16.03 14.18 4.91
C GLU A 73 -16.29 12.97 3.99
N ASP A 74 -15.24 12.27 3.55
CA ASP A 74 -15.36 11.07 2.72
C ASP A 74 -15.80 9.87 3.56
N ARG A 75 -15.34 9.81 4.81
CA ARG A 75 -15.68 8.75 5.75
C ARG A 75 -17.17 8.73 6.08
N GLU A 76 -17.80 9.89 6.20
CA GLU A 76 -19.26 10.00 6.40
C GLU A 76 -20.07 9.42 5.23
N ARG A 77 -19.51 9.43 4.02
CA ARG A 77 -20.15 8.97 2.78
C ARG A 77 -19.64 7.61 2.31
N PHE A 78 -18.77 6.97 3.09
CA PHE A 78 -18.08 5.76 2.68
C PHE A 78 -19.03 4.55 2.66
N THR A 79 -19.25 3.99 1.47
CA THR A 79 -20.08 2.79 1.27
C THR A 79 -19.26 1.54 0.95
N GLY A 80 -17.94 1.66 0.86
CA GLY A 80 -17.02 0.58 0.50
C GLY A 80 -16.00 0.99 -0.56
N LEU A 81 -14.89 0.26 -0.61
CA LEU A 81 -13.86 0.40 -1.63
C LEU A 81 -14.37 -0.15 -2.98
N PRO A 82 -14.09 0.53 -4.11
CA PRO A 82 -14.46 0.06 -5.43
C PRO A 82 -13.52 -1.05 -5.89
N VAL A 83 -13.76 -2.27 -5.42
CA VAL A 83 -12.97 -3.46 -5.75
C VAL A 83 -13.75 -4.32 -6.75
N ALA A 84 -13.09 -4.72 -7.84
CA ALA A 84 -13.67 -5.63 -8.82
C ALA A 84 -13.96 -7.01 -8.19
N SER A 85 -14.89 -7.77 -8.77
CA SER A 85 -15.12 -9.16 -8.36
C SER A 85 -13.86 -10.01 -8.61
N TYR A 86 -13.71 -11.07 -7.81
CA TYR A 86 -12.62 -12.02 -8.00
C TYR A 86 -12.73 -12.66 -9.39
N ASP A 87 -11.61 -12.71 -10.10
CA ASP A 87 -11.48 -13.36 -11.40
C ASP A 87 -10.29 -14.33 -11.35
N PRO A 88 -10.54 -15.66 -11.44
CA PRO A 88 -9.46 -16.65 -11.39
C PRO A 88 -8.51 -16.56 -12.59
N GLU A 89 -8.92 -15.98 -13.72
CA GLU A 89 -8.04 -15.80 -14.89
C GLU A 89 -6.92 -14.78 -14.62
N TRP A 90 -7.04 -13.97 -13.56
CA TRP A 90 -6.03 -13.00 -13.13
C TRP A 90 -5.20 -13.46 -11.94
N ARG A 91 -5.27 -14.74 -11.55
CA ARG A 91 -4.39 -15.33 -10.51
C ARG A 91 -3.25 -16.12 -11.17
N PHE A 92 -2.02 -15.74 -10.87
CA PHE A 92 -0.84 -16.39 -11.45
C PHE A 92 0.22 -16.74 -10.39
N GLU A 93 0.94 -17.81 -10.67
CA GLU A 93 2.23 -18.17 -10.04
C GLU A 93 3.27 -18.15 -11.15
N LEU A 94 4.20 -17.19 -11.08
CA LEU A 94 5.13 -16.89 -12.19
C LEU A 94 6.55 -16.78 -11.65
N PRO A 95 7.55 -17.34 -12.37
CA PRO A 95 8.94 -17.20 -11.97
C PRO A 95 9.42 -15.76 -12.21
N ILE A 96 10.27 -15.29 -11.30
CA ILE A 96 11.01 -14.05 -11.51
C ILE A 96 12.17 -14.34 -12.45
N HIS A 97 12.21 -13.66 -13.59
CA HIS A 97 13.34 -13.67 -14.51
C HIS A 97 14.34 -12.58 -14.07
N PRO A 98 15.60 -12.93 -13.75
CA PRO A 98 16.58 -11.96 -13.27
C PRO A 98 16.77 -10.78 -14.22
N ALA A 99 17.00 -9.60 -13.67
CA ALA A 99 17.38 -8.44 -14.45
C ALA A 99 18.73 -8.69 -15.14
N ALA A 100 18.85 -8.30 -16.42
CA ALA A 100 20.11 -8.40 -17.16
C ALA A 100 21.17 -7.42 -16.65
N GLU A 101 20.73 -6.28 -16.11
CA GLU A 101 21.57 -5.21 -15.60
C GLU A 101 21.02 -4.68 -14.27
N ALA A 102 21.89 -4.11 -13.45
CA ALA A 102 21.49 -3.47 -12.21
C ALA A 102 20.77 -2.14 -12.52
N VAL A 103 19.50 -2.04 -12.14
CA VAL A 103 18.69 -0.83 -12.30
C VAL A 103 18.23 -0.33 -10.94
N ARG A 104 18.30 0.98 -10.73
CA ARG A 104 17.83 1.65 -9.53
C ARG A 104 16.78 2.71 -9.87
N MET A 105 15.73 2.77 -9.08
CA MET A 105 14.70 3.81 -9.14
C MET A 105 14.63 4.50 -7.79
N ASP A 106 14.87 5.80 -7.77
CA ASP A 106 14.71 6.65 -6.59
C ASP A 106 13.37 7.39 -6.69
N VAL A 107 12.45 7.11 -5.76
CA VAL A 107 11.10 7.69 -5.74
C VAL A 107 11.03 8.77 -4.68
N GLU A 108 10.77 10.01 -5.07
CA GLU A 108 10.47 11.08 -4.12
C GLU A 108 9.08 10.86 -3.52
N THR A 109 9.04 10.75 -2.20
CA THR A 109 7.80 10.60 -1.43
C THR A 109 7.59 11.82 -0.56
N GLY A 110 6.33 12.20 -0.34
CA GLY A 110 5.99 13.40 0.43
C GLY A 110 6.40 13.34 1.90
N THR A 111 6.46 12.14 2.50
CA THR A 111 6.74 11.97 3.94
C THR A 111 8.05 11.25 4.25
N ASP A 112 8.55 10.43 3.32
CA ASP A 112 9.66 9.50 3.60
C ASP A 112 10.96 9.92 2.87
N GLY A 113 10.95 11.09 2.23
CA GLY A 113 12.06 11.56 1.40
C GLY A 113 12.22 10.69 0.16
N VAL A 114 13.48 10.44 -0.22
CA VAL A 114 13.80 9.59 -1.37
C VAL A 114 13.80 8.12 -0.96
N VAL A 115 12.93 7.34 -1.59
CA VAL A 115 12.78 5.89 -1.37
C VAL A 115 13.44 5.12 -2.52
N PRO A 116 14.58 4.46 -2.28
CA PRO A 116 15.30 3.73 -3.30
C PRO A 116 14.79 2.30 -3.53
N PHE A 117 14.68 1.94 -4.80
CA PHE A 117 14.34 0.60 -5.25
C PHE A 117 15.41 0.05 -6.19
N GLU A 118 15.71 -1.23 -6.05
CA GLU A 118 16.61 -1.97 -6.94
C GLU A 118 15.83 -3.04 -7.71
N LEU A 119 15.99 -3.08 -9.02
CA LEU A 119 15.32 -4.06 -9.86
C LEU A 119 15.92 -5.44 -9.59
N LEU A 120 15.07 -6.40 -9.23
CA LEU A 120 15.45 -7.81 -9.10
C LEU A 120 15.28 -8.54 -10.42
N GLY A 121 14.26 -8.16 -11.19
CA GLY A 121 13.91 -8.85 -12.42
C GLY A 121 12.49 -8.54 -12.85
N THR A 122 11.94 -9.42 -13.69
CA THR A 122 10.60 -9.27 -14.24
C THR A 122 9.79 -10.56 -14.14
N VAL A 123 8.48 -10.43 -14.02
CA VAL A 123 7.53 -11.53 -14.22
C VAL A 123 6.78 -11.29 -15.53
N ARG A 124 6.53 -12.36 -16.30
CA ARG A 124 5.77 -12.29 -17.55
C ARG A 124 4.33 -12.73 -17.31
N ILE A 125 3.42 -11.77 -17.27
CA ILE A 125 1.99 -12.01 -17.16
C ILE A 125 1.46 -12.45 -18.52
N PRO A 126 0.81 -13.63 -18.63
CA PRO A 126 0.14 -14.04 -19.85
C PRO A 126 -0.75 -12.90 -20.38
N PHE A 127 -0.73 -12.66 -21.70
CA PHE A 127 -1.55 -11.66 -22.42
C PHE A 127 -1.49 -10.19 -21.95
N ALA A 128 -0.81 -9.87 -20.84
CA ALA A 128 -0.77 -8.55 -20.22
C ALA A 128 0.64 -7.93 -20.13
N GLY A 129 1.68 -8.66 -20.58
CA GLY A 129 3.05 -8.15 -20.68
C GLY A 129 3.90 -8.49 -19.47
N SER A 130 4.88 -7.63 -19.14
CA SER A 130 5.80 -7.87 -18.03
C SER A 130 5.58 -6.86 -16.90
N LEU A 131 5.84 -7.30 -15.67
CA LEU A 131 5.92 -6.42 -14.50
C LEU A 131 7.31 -6.54 -13.88
N ASP A 132 7.86 -5.39 -13.49
CA ASP A 132 9.12 -5.33 -12.77
C ASP A 132 8.92 -5.69 -11.29
N VAL A 133 9.86 -6.47 -10.77
CA VAL A 133 9.91 -6.84 -9.35
C VAL A 133 11.07 -6.09 -8.70
N TRP A 134 10.76 -5.26 -7.72
CA TRP A 134 11.72 -4.38 -7.07
C TRP A 134 11.98 -4.82 -5.64
N ARG A 135 13.23 -4.62 -5.19
CA ARG A 135 13.60 -4.61 -3.78
C ARG A 135 13.57 -3.18 -3.25
N LEU A 136 12.88 -2.96 -2.14
CA LEU A 136 13.01 -1.73 -1.36
C LEU A 136 14.37 -1.72 -0.63
N SER A 137 15.22 -0.75 -0.92
CA SER A 137 16.58 -0.63 -0.36
C SER A 137 16.65 0.39 0.79
N SER A 138 15.62 0.41 1.64
CA SER A 138 15.52 1.21 2.87
C SER A 138 15.47 0.33 4.11
N TYR A 139 15.54 0.94 5.29
CA TYR A 139 15.30 0.24 6.56
C TYR A 139 13.93 -0.45 6.55
N GLY A 140 13.93 -1.77 6.78
CA GLY A 140 12.75 -2.63 6.66
C GLY A 140 12.75 -3.52 5.41
N GLY A 141 13.38 -3.10 4.32
CA GLY A 141 13.49 -3.87 3.08
C GLY A 141 12.13 -4.21 2.45
N GLY A 142 12.08 -5.23 1.59
CA GLY A 142 10.83 -5.81 1.07
C GLY A 142 10.76 -5.90 -0.45
N LEU A 143 9.77 -6.65 -0.94
CA LEU A 143 9.41 -6.73 -2.35
C LEU A 143 8.31 -5.73 -2.68
N PHE A 144 8.43 -5.14 -3.87
CA PHE A 144 7.48 -4.17 -4.39
C PHE A 144 7.20 -4.45 -5.87
N VAL A 145 5.92 -4.60 -6.21
CA VAL A 145 5.45 -4.84 -7.59
C VAL A 145 4.36 -3.81 -7.91
N PRO A 146 4.74 -2.65 -8.51
CA PRO A 146 3.78 -1.67 -8.97
C PRO A 146 3.17 -2.08 -10.32
N VAL A 147 1.94 -1.66 -10.55
CA VAL A 147 1.26 -1.81 -11.84
C VAL A 147 0.59 -0.50 -12.24
N LYS A 148 0.79 -0.10 -13.49
CA LYS A 148 0.08 1.01 -14.11
C LYS A 148 -0.39 0.57 -15.49
N ASP A 149 -1.68 0.38 -15.62
CA ASP A 149 -2.33 -0.11 -16.84
C ASP A 149 -3.16 1.00 -17.51
N ALA A 150 -3.86 0.64 -18.59
CA ALA A 150 -4.66 1.56 -19.40
C ALA A 150 -5.83 2.24 -18.65
N LEU A 151 -6.24 1.71 -17.49
CA LEU A 151 -7.29 2.28 -16.64
C LEU A 151 -6.79 3.43 -15.77
N ALA A 152 -5.47 3.58 -15.58
CA ALA A 152 -4.91 4.56 -14.66
C ALA A 152 -5.27 6.00 -15.07
N GLY A 153 -5.95 6.72 -14.17
CA GLY A 153 -6.36 8.11 -14.37
C GLY A 153 -7.53 8.30 -15.33
N ARG A 154 -8.19 7.22 -15.77
CA ARG A 154 -9.39 7.29 -16.63
C ARG A 154 -10.66 7.47 -15.79
N PRO A 155 -11.71 8.14 -16.31
CA PRO A 155 -13.01 8.16 -15.65
C PRO A 155 -13.53 6.75 -15.39
N GLY A 156 -13.89 6.44 -14.14
CA GLY A 156 -14.29 5.09 -13.73
C GLY A 156 -13.17 4.05 -13.70
N GLY A 157 -11.92 4.46 -13.95
CA GLY A 157 -10.73 3.62 -13.94
C GLY A 157 -10.02 3.58 -12.58
N THR A 158 -8.71 3.34 -12.61
CA THR A 158 -7.88 3.22 -11.41
C THR A 158 -7.13 4.51 -11.08
N TYR A 159 -6.55 4.57 -9.88
CA TYR A 159 -5.76 5.71 -9.45
C TYR A 159 -4.63 6.05 -10.46
N GLY A 160 -4.43 7.34 -10.75
CA GLY A 160 -3.49 7.78 -11.81
C GLY A 160 -2.02 7.44 -11.54
N GLY A 161 -1.65 7.26 -10.27
CA GLY A 161 -0.32 6.78 -9.86
C GLY A 161 -0.10 5.27 -10.07
N GLY A 162 -1.15 4.52 -10.46
CA GLY A 162 -1.13 3.07 -10.52
C GLY A 162 -1.59 2.41 -9.23
N ARG A 163 -1.32 1.12 -9.11
CA ARG A 163 -1.68 0.24 -7.99
C ARG A 163 -0.47 -0.59 -7.58
N TYR A 164 -0.54 -1.20 -6.40
CA TYR A 164 0.51 -2.12 -5.92
C TYR A 164 -0.09 -3.51 -5.79
N LEU A 165 0.51 -4.48 -6.50
CA LEU A 165 0.13 -5.88 -6.37
C LEU A 165 0.77 -6.50 -5.12
N ILE A 166 2.05 -6.19 -4.90
CA ILE A 166 2.85 -6.64 -3.76
C ILE A 166 3.55 -5.44 -3.13
N ASP A 167 3.47 -5.33 -1.80
CA ASP A 167 4.17 -4.35 -0.97
C ASP A 167 4.44 -5.00 0.40
N THR A 168 5.48 -5.84 0.47
CA THR A 168 5.68 -6.74 1.61
C THR A 168 6.06 -5.98 2.88
N ILE A 169 6.69 -4.80 2.76
CA ILE A 169 7.00 -3.97 3.93
C ILE A 169 5.73 -3.45 4.60
N LYS A 170 4.64 -3.32 3.83
CA LYS A 170 3.31 -2.97 4.33
C LYS A 170 2.46 -4.19 4.68
N GLY A 171 3.01 -5.41 4.54
CA GLY A 171 2.34 -6.68 4.80
C GLY A 171 1.43 -7.15 3.67
N ALA A 172 1.46 -6.50 2.50
CA ALA A 172 0.63 -6.86 1.36
C ALA A 172 1.32 -7.90 0.48
N ASP A 173 1.11 -9.18 0.80
CA ASP A 173 1.65 -10.32 0.06
C ASP A 173 0.68 -11.52 0.09
N LEU A 174 0.60 -12.26 -1.01
CA LEU A 174 -0.31 -13.40 -1.17
C LEU A 174 0.38 -14.76 -0.95
N GLY A 175 1.60 -14.77 -0.41
CA GLY A 175 2.49 -15.93 -0.38
C GLY A 175 3.55 -15.83 -1.48
N LEU A 176 4.76 -16.29 -1.20
CA LEU A 176 5.92 -16.24 -2.12
C LEU A 176 6.58 -17.63 -2.22
N ASP A 177 5.81 -18.66 -1.88
CA ASP A 177 6.24 -20.01 -1.51
C ASP A 177 6.28 -20.94 -2.73
#